data_AF-A0A3B3XAT4-F1
#
_entry.id   AF-A0A3B3XAT4-F1
#
_cell.length_a   1.000
_cell.length_b   1.000
_cell.length_c   1.000
_cell.angle_alpha   90.00
_cell.angle_beta   90.00
_cell.angle_gamma   90.00
#
_symmetry.space_group_name_H-M   'P 1'
#
loop_
_entity.id
_entity.type
_entity.pdbx_description
1 polymer ?
#
loop_
_entity_poly.entity_id
_entity_poly.type
_entity_poly.pdbx_seq_one_letter_code
_entity_poly.pdbx_strand_id
1 'polypeptide(L)'
;MVSFVEVVYWVTVLCCLGQKHLVTGGCSGKCCRGRNMGCSTTDWRMDRAFAKCYCDEDCVKTKDCCFDYFTECPAQDCAVSAWSFWSGCAKPCQPSVRVRVRHVEQQPGNSGDPCPRLEERAGCREYRDHRGSQCGHNSVNLDSFMSLNHPFSRMTDNTVLNDLKNNNYI
;
A
#
# COMPACT_ATOMS: atom_id res chain seq x y z
N MET A 1 42.70 54.63 -12.41
CA MET A 1 43.49 53.39 -12.34
C MET A 1 43.20 52.76 -10.99
N VAL A 2 42.45 51.66 -10.96
CA VAL A 2 42.19 50.93 -9.71
C VAL A 2 43.50 50.31 -9.27
N SER A 3 43.89 50.48 -8.00
CA SER A 3 45.15 49.93 -7.49
C SER A 3 45.11 48.41 -7.51
N PHE A 4 46.23 47.76 -7.79
CA PHE A 4 46.35 46.29 -7.73
C PHE A 4 45.86 45.74 -6.37
N VAL A 5 46.05 46.50 -5.29
CA VAL A 5 45.60 46.16 -3.95
C VAL A 5 44.08 46.16 -3.82
N GLU A 6 43.38 47.11 -4.44
CA GLU A 6 41.91 47.13 -4.48
C GLU A 6 41.35 45.96 -5.28
N VAL A 7 41.96 45.63 -6.42
CA VAL A 7 41.54 44.49 -7.24
C VAL A 7 41.70 43.19 -6.47
N VAL A 8 42.85 42.98 -5.80
CA VAL A 8 43.08 41.79 -4.97
C VAL A 8 42.11 41.73 -3.80
N TYR A 9 41.84 42.86 -3.13
CA TYR A 9 40.88 42.93 -2.02
C TYR A 9 39.46 42.55 -2.45
N TRP A 10 38.97 43.09 -3.56
CA TRP A 10 37.63 42.74 -4.05
C TRP A 10 37.57 41.30 -4.57
N VAL A 11 38.64 40.77 -5.17
CA VAL A 11 38.71 39.37 -5.60
C VAL A 11 38.71 38.42 -4.40
N THR A 12 39.44 38.71 -3.33
CA THR A 12 39.44 37.87 -2.12
C THR A 12 38.10 37.94 -1.38
N VAL A 13 37.50 39.13 -1.26
CA VAL A 13 36.16 39.31 -0.68
C VAL A 13 35.11 38.53 -1.47
N LEU A 14 35.13 38.60 -2.81
CA LEU A 14 34.22 37.83 -3.67
C LEU A 14 34.47 36.32 -3.56
N CYS A 15 35.73 35.88 -3.42
CA CYS A 15 36.07 34.46 -3.26
C CYS A 15 35.61 33.90 -1.90
N CYS A 16 35.75 34.67 -0.81
CA CYS A 16 35.30 34.27 0.52
C CYS A 16 33.77 34.31 0.68
N LEU A 17 33.09 35.29 0.08
CA LEU A 17 31.62 35.38 0.09
C LEU A 17 30.96 34.40 -0.90
N GLY A 18 31.69 33.94 -1.91
CA GLY A 18 31.21 33.03 -2.96
C GLY A 18 31.24 31.54 -2.58
N GLN A 19 31.82 31.17 -1.43
CA GLN A 19 31.74 29.81 -0.93
C GLN A 19 30.37 29.56 -0.30
N LYS A 20 29.36 29.36 -1.15
CA LYS A 20 28.17 28.62 -0.74
C LYS A 20 28.61 27.18 -0.52
N HIS A 21 29.13 26.89 0.67
CA HIS A 21 29.30 25.52 1.13
C HIS A 21 27.93 24.88 1.06
N LEU A 22 27.71 24.06 0.03
CA LEU A 22 26.62 23.11 0.01
C LEU A 22 26.93 22.16 1.17
N VAL A 23 26.34 22.42 2.33
CA VAL A 23 26.54 21.56 3.51
C VAL A 23 25.85 20.25 3.17
N THR A 24 26.60 19.32 2.60
CA THR A 24 26.21 17.92 2.45
C THR A 24 26.27 17.29 3.84
N GLY A 25 25.28 17.60 4.67
CA GLY A 25 25.20 17.20 6.07
C GLY A 25 23.84 16.59 6.39
N GLY A 26 23.79 15.80 7.45
CA GLY A 26 22.59 15.22 8.02
C GLY A 26 22.14 13.92 7.37
N CYS A 27 20.83 13.70 7.33
CA CYS A 27 20.23 12.48 6.85
C CYS A 27 20.32 12.30 5.34
N SER A 28 20.33 13.36 4.52
CA SER A 28 20.60 13.28 3.06
C SER A 28 19.88 12.09 2.36
N GLY A 29 18.61 11.86 2.68
CA GLY A 29 17.82 10.72 2.16
C GLY A 29 18.16 9.32 2.69
N LYS A 30 19.10 9.18 3.63
CA LYS A 30 19.43 7.92 4.32
C LYS A 30 18.49 7.71 5.51
N CYS A 31 17.24 7.41 5.21
CA CYS A 31 16.19 7.24 6.20
C CYS A 31 15.89 5.75 6.41
N CYS A 32 15.88 5.30 7.66
CA CYS A 32 15.68 3.89 7.98
C CYS A 32 14.43 3.66 8.84
N ARG A 33 13.78 2.52 8.60
CA ARG A 33 12.63 2.04 9.38
C ARG A 33 13.06 1.40 10.70
N GLY A 34 12.33 1.66 11.79
CA GLY A 34 12.66 1.25 13.16
C GLY A 34 14.01 1.76 13.66
N ARG A 35 14.52 1.23 14.78
CA ARG A 35 15.87 1.55 15.27
C ARG A 35 16.95 0.85 14.45
N ASN A 36 17.85 1.62 13.85
CA ASN A 36 18.95 1.07 13.06
C ASN A 36 20.27 1.79 13.38
N MET A 37 21.15 1.10 14.11
CA MET A 37 22.42 1.69 14.55
C MET A 37 23.42 1.97 13.42
N GLY A 38 23.22 1.35 12.25
CA GLY A 38 23.98 1.63 11.03
C GLY A 38 23.46 2.83 10.26
N CYS A 39 22.23 3.27 10.54
CA CYS A 39 21.59 4.45 9.96
C CYS A 39 21.98 5.71 10.73
N SER A 40 23.27 5.98 10.74
CA SER A 40 23.86 7.05 11.54
C SER A 40 24.88 7.84 10.76
N THR A 41 24.98 9.12 11.05
CA THR A 41 26.04 10.00 10.56
C THR A 41 26.63 10.80 11.72
N THR A 42 27.69 11.55 11.47
CA THR A 42 28.23 12.52 12.44
C THR A 42 27.88 13.90 11.96
N ASP A 43 26.93 14.55 12.64
CA ASP A 43 26.44 15.88 12.27
C ASP A 43 25.81 16.59 13.49
N TRP A 44 25.18 17.73 13.25
CA TRP A 44 24.39 18.45 14.23
C TRP A 44 23.19 17.63 14.67
N ARG A 45 23.11 17.38 15.97
CA ARG A 45 21.93 16.86 16.64
C ARG A 45 20.96 17.99 16.98
N MET A 46 19.73 17.60 17.31
CA MET A 46 18.67 18.52 17.77
C MET A 46 19.05 19.34 19.02
N ASP A 47 19.98 18.84 19.84
CA ASP A 47 20.50 19.52 21.03
C ASP A 47 21.64 20.51 20.71
N ARG A 48 21.94 20.75 19.42
CA ARG A 48 23.06 21.56 18.93
C ARG A 48 24.44 21.00 19.31
N ALA A 49 24.53 19.71 19.66
CA ALA A 49 25.79 19.02 19.77
C ALA A 49 26.22 18.49 18.40
N PHE A 50 27.48 18.69 18.03
CA PHE A 50 28.09 18.05 16.88
C PHE A 50 28.59 16.66 17.30
N ALA A 51 27.85 15.61 16.97
CA ALA A 51 28.12 14.25 17.42
C ALA A 51 27.49 13.21 16.50
N LYS A 52 27.64 11.92 16.83
CA LYS A 52 26.89 10.86 16.15
C LYS A 52 25.39 11.07 16.34
N CYS A 53 24.65 11.03 15.25
CA CYS A 53 23.20 11.17 15.20
C CYS A 53 22.59 10.11 14.28
N TYR A 54 21.29 9.86 14.42
CA TYR A 54 20.57 8.78 13.74
C TYR A 54 19.48 9.33 12.82
N CYS A 55 19.26 8.61 11.72
CA CYS A 55 18.25 8.91 10.69
C CYS A 55 17.22 7.79 10.60
N ASP A 56 16.82 7.32 11.78
CA ASP A 56 15.92 6.17 11.94
C ASP A 56 14.66 6.59 12.73
N GLU A 57 13.57 5.85 12.58
CA GLU A 57 12.27 6.17 13.21
C GLU A 57 12.33 6.35 14.73
N ASP A 58 13.13 5.52 15.39
CA ASP A 58 13.17 5.51 16.84
C ASP A 58 14.04 6.65 17.39
N CYS A 59 14.78 7.36 16.52
CA CYS A 59 15.63 8.48 16.92
C CYS A 59 14.87 9.57 17.69
N VAL A 60 13.58 9.76 17.37
CA VAL A 60 12.72 10.77 18.02
C VAL A 60 12.45 10.38 19.47
N LYS A 61 12.24 9.08 19.72
CA LYS A 61 12.02 8.54 21.08
C LYS A 61 13.31 8.58 21.90
N THR A 62 14.44 8.24 21.28
CA THR A 62 15.77 8.23 21.93
C THR A 62 16.44 9.60 21.99
N LYS A 63 15.89 10.61 21.31
CA LYS A 63 16.40 11.99 21.24
C LYS A 63 17.83 12.08 20.68
N ASP A 64 18.14 11.23 19.72
CA ASP A 64 19.44 11.14 19.04
C ASP A 64 19.33 11.40 17.52
N CYS A 65 18.23 12.00 17.05
CA CYS A 65 18.05 12.41 15.66
C CYS A 65 19.08 13.46 15.20
N CYS A 66 19.46 13.35 13.92
CA CYS A 66 20.11 14.44 13.21
C CYS A 66 19.14 15.62 13.02
N PHE A 67 19.67 16.84 12.93
CA PHE A 67 18.90 18.08 12.91
C PHE A 67 17.90 18.18 11.74
N ASP A 68 18.23 17.60 10.59
CA ASP A 68 17.45 17.61 9.35
C ASP A 68 16.50 16.41 9.20
N TYR A 69 16.42 15.54 10.20
CA TYR A 69 15.60 14.33 10.15
C TYR A 69 14.12 14.60 9.76
N PHE A 70 13.51 15.63 10.35
CA PHE A 70 12.09 15.94 10.09
C PHE A 70 11.83 16.53 8.69
N THR A 71 12.86 17.07 8.04
CA THR A 71 12.75 17.61 6.68
C THR A 71 13.15 16.58 5.62
N GLU A 72 14.15 15.74 5.90
CA GLU A 72 14.69 14.75 4.94
C GLU A 72 14.00 13.39 5.03
N CYS A 73 13.47 13.01 6.20
CA CYS A 73 12.86 11.70 6.45
C CYS A 73 11.37 11.73 6.81
N PRO A 74 10.51 12.56 6.16
CA PRO A 74 9.08 12.47 6.39
C PRO A 74 8.57 11.09 5.97
N ALA A 75 7.60 10.56 6.72
CA ALA A 75 6.91 9.32 6.36
C ALA A 75 6.28 9.46 4.97
N GLN A 76 6.45 8.45 4.13
CA GLN A 76 5.80 8.37 2.84
C GLN A 76 5.03 7.07 2.76
N ASP A 77 3.73 7.14 3.00
CA ASP A 77 2.86 5.97 2.97
C ASP A 77 2.76 5.38 1.57
N CYS A 78 2.53 4.07 1.51
CA CYS A 78 2.24 3.44 0.23
C CYS A 78 0.90 3.91 -0.33
N ALA A 79 0.90 4.37 -1.57
CA ALA A 79 -0.32 4.62 -2.34
C ALA A 79 -0.56 3.46 -3.33
N VAL A 80 -1.81 3.03 -3.43
CA VAL A 80 -2.23 1.94 -4.31
C VAL A 80 -3.40 2.39 -5.18
N SER A 81 -3.47 1.80 -6.37
CA SER A 81 -4.54 2.08 -7.32
C SER A 81 -5.91 1.66 -6.81
N ALA A 82 -6.94 2.13 -7.52
CA ALA A 82 -8.26 1.52 -7.43
C ALA A 82 -8.20 0.02 -7.78
N TRP A 83 -9.14 -0.74 -7.23
CA TRP A 83 -9.30 -2.15 -7.57
C TRP A 83 -9.70 -2.35 -9.03
N SER A 84 -9.18 -3.42 -9.65
CA SER A 84 -9.72 -3.95 -10.89
C SER A 84 -11.17 -4.40 -10.70
N PHE A 85 -11.86 -4.61 -11.81
CA PHE A 85 -13.07 -5.43 -11.79
C PHE A 85 -12.74 -6.84 -11.26
N TRP A 86 -13.74 -7.48 -10.66
CA TRP A 86 -13.65 -8.89 -10.31
C TRP A 86 -13.44 -9.75 -11.56
N SER A 87 -12.58 -10.75 -11.45
CA SER A 87 -12.52 -11.84 -12.43
C SER A 87 -13.86 -12.59 -12.47
N GLY A 88 -14.03 -13.39 -13.52
CA GLY A 88 -15.00 -14.48 -13.48
C GLY A 88 -14.68 -15.49 -12.38
N CYS A 89 -15.64 -16.36 -12.10
CA CYS A 89 -15.45 -17.48 -11.19
C CYS A 89 -14.40 -18.44 -11.72
N ALA A 90 -13.50 -18.90 -10.84
CA ALA A 90 -12.45 -19.86 -11.19
C ALA A 90 -13.03 -21.17 -11.76
N LYS A 91 -14.22 -21.58 -11.31
CA LYS A 91 -14.98 -22.68 -11.89
C LYS A 91 -16.41 -22.21 -12.15
N PRO A 92 -16.87 -22.17 -13.41
CA PRO A 92 -18.27 -21.92 -13.70
C PRO A 92 -19.11 -23.09 -13.16
N CYS A 93 -20.39 -22.85 -12.88
CA CYS A 93 -21.35 -23.90 -12.52
C CYS A 93 -21.10 -24.60 -11.17
N GLN A 94 -20.08 -24.19 -10.43
CA GLN A 94 -19.71 -24.71 -9.12
C GLN A 94 -19.41 -23.54 -8.17
N PRO A 95 -19.66 -23.68 -6.86
CA PRO A 95 -19.09 -22.77 -5.87
C PRO A 95 -17.58 -22.69 -6.04
N SER A 96 -17.07 -21.49 -6.27
CA SER A 96 -15.63 -21.26 -6.44
C SER A 96 -15.24 -19.86 -5.95
N VAL A 97 -14.07 -19.39 -6.37
CA VAL A 97 -13.53 -18.09 -5.98
C VAL A 97 -13.33 -17.20 -7.19
N ARG A 98 -13.44 -15.91 -6.97
CA ARG A 98 -13.04 -14.86 -7.92
C ARG A 98 -12.00 -13.94 -7.27
N VAL A 99 -11.21 -13.29 -8.11
CA VAL A 99 -10.07 -12.47 -7.69
C VAL A 99 -10.22 -11.08 -8.26
N ARG A 100 -9.79 -10.06 -7.51
CA ARG A 100 -9.50 -8.72 -8.05
C ARG A 100 -8.14 -8.27 -7.57
N VAL A 101 -7.49 -7.43 -8.37
CA VAL A 101 -6.13 -6.95 -8.11
C VAL A 101 -6.07 -5.43 -8.16
N ARG A 102 -5.09 -4.85 -7.48
CA ARG A 102 -4.68 -3.46 -7.60
C ARG A 102 -3.15 -3.40 -7.58
N HIS A 103 -2.57 -2.29 -8.02
CA HIS A 103 -1.13 -2.13 -8.07
C HIS A 103 -0.66 -0.99 -7.18
N VAL A 104 0.64 -0.99 -6.87
CA VAL A 104 1.29 0.08 -6.12
C VAL A 104 1.51 1.25 -7.07
N GLU A 105 1.00 2.42 -6.72
CA GLU A 105 1.24 3.69 -7.42
C GLU A 105 2.44 4.42 -6.82
N GLN A 106 2.63 4.28 -5.50
CA GLN A 106 3.76 4.83 -4.78
C GLN A 106 4.28 3.83 -3.75
N GLN A 107 5.57 3.52 -3.82
CA GLN A 107 6.20 2.65 -2.83
C GLN A 107 6.27 3.36 -1.47
N PRO A 108 6.14 2.61 -0.36
CA PRO A 108 6.34 3.18 0.95
C PRO A 108 7.81 3.61 1.08
N GLY A 109 8.01 4.82 1.57
CA GLY A 109 9.31 5.40 1.85
C GLY A 109 9.43 5.76 3.32
N ASN A 110 10.65 5.69 3.84
CA ASN A 110 10.95 6.06 5.21
C ASN A 110 10.03 5.31 6.19
N SER A 111 9.40 6.06 7.08
CA SER A 111 8.48 5.56 8.10
C SER A 111 7.02 5.45 7.69
N GLY A 112 6.76 5.45 6.39
CA GLY A 112 5.41 5.28 5.87
C GLY A 112 4.84 3.88 6.09
N ASP A 113 3.52 3.81 6.09
CA ASP A 113 2.80 2.55 6.20
C ASP A 113 3.07 1.65 4.99
N PRO A 114 3.28 0.34 5.22
CA PRO A 114 3.51 -0.62 4.14
C PRO A 114 2.27 -0.72 3.25
N CYS A 115 2.48 -1.16 2.00
CA CYS A 115 1.36 -1.34 1.08
C CYS A 115 0.32 -2.33 1.64
N PRO A 116 -0.97 -1.99 1.57
CA PRO A 116 -2.02 -2.94 1.89
C PRO A 116 -2.04 -4.09 0.86
N ARG A 117 -2.87 -5.11 1.10
CA ARG A 117 -2.98 -6.25 0.17
C ARG A 117 -3.33 -5.79 -1.24
N LEU A 118 -2.61 -6.35 -2.22
CA LEU A 118 -2.76 -6.04 -3.65
C LEU A 118 -3.71 -6.99 -4.37
N GLU A 119 -4.09 -8.08 -3.71
CA GLU A 119 -5.02 -9.08 -4.21
C GLU A 119 -6.11 -9.33 -3.18
N GLU A 120 -7.35 -9.47 -3.67
CA GLU A 120 -8.50 -9.83 -2.86
C GLU A 120 -9.26 -10.99 -3.50
N ARG A 121 -9.77 -11.89 -2.65
CA ARG A 121 -10.49 -13.10 -3.04
C ARG A 121 -11.87 -13.10 -2.40
N ALA A 122 -12.87 -13.49 -3.17
CA ALA A 122 -14.23 -13.66 -2.69
C ALA A 122 -14.85 -14.94 -3.26
N GLY A 123 -15.76 -15.56 -2.51
CA GLY A 123 -16.58 -16.65 -3.00
C GLY A 123 -17.52 -16.20 -4.13
N CYS A 124 -17.82 -17.11 -5.06
CA CYS A 124 -18.72 -16.83 -6.18
C CYS A 124 -19.36 -18.11 -6.74
N ARG A 125 -20.44 -17.95 -7.52
CA ARG A 125 -21.09 -19.01 -8.29
C ARG A 125 -21.65 -18.42 -9.58
N GLU A 126 -21.25 -18.97 -10.71
CA GLU A 126 -21.81 -18.64 -12.02
C GLU A 126 -22.83 -19.69 -12.46
N TYR A 127 -23.90 -19.24 -13.11
CA TYR A 127 -24.98 -20.10 -13.64
C TYR A 127 -24.87 -20.31 -15.16
N ARG A 128 -23.78 -19.89 -15.78
CA ARG A 128 -23.50 -20.16 -17.20
C ARG A 128 -22.09 -20.69 -17.35
N ASP A 129 -21.92 -21.65 -18.25
CA ASP A 129 -20.61 -22.14 -18.64
C ASP A 129 -19.94 -21.20 -19.67
N HIS A 130 -18.70 -21.52 -20.05
CA HIS A 130 -17.94 -20.78 -21.06
C HIS A 130 -18.57 -20.83 -22.47
N ARG A 131 -19.51 -21.75 -22.71
CA ARG A 131 -20.25 -21.91 -23.97
C ARG A 131 -21.62 -21.20 -23.94
N GLY A 132 -21.98 -20.58 -22.81
CA GLY A 132 -23.25 -19.92 -22.59
C GLY A 132 -24.39 -20.83 -22.10
N SER A 133 -24.15 -22.12 -21.88
CA SER A 133 -25.15 -23.08 -21.39
C SER A 133 -25.49 -22.77 -19.94
N GLN A 134 -26.78 -22.79 -19.58
CA GLN A 134 -27.21 -22.58 -18.20
C GLN A 134 -26.93 -23.80 -17.33
N CYS A 135 -26.29 -23.57 -16.20
CA CYS A 135 -25.96 -24.56 -15.20
C CYS A 135 -27.03 -24.57 -14.11
N GLY A 136 -27.55 -25.76 -13.82
CA GLY A 136 -28.68 -25.93 -12.88
C GLY A 136 -29.99 -26.31 -13.57
N HIS A 137 -30.03 -26.49 -14.88
CA HIS A 137 -31.11 -27.26 -15.50
C HIS A 137 -30.86 -28.76 -15.27
N ASN A 138 -31.36 -29.27 -14.14
CA ASN A 138 -32.31 -30.34 -14.35
C ASN A 138 -33.44 -29.64 -15.09
N SER A 139 -33.56 -29.86 -16.40
CA SER A 139 -34.77 -29.52 -17.10
C SER A 139 -35.90 -30.20 -16.32
N VAL A 140 -36.55 -29.47 -15.41
CA VAL A 140 -37.93 -29.78 -15.10
C VAL A 140 -38.60 -29.45 -16.42
N ASN A 141 -38.68 -30.48 -17.25
CA ASN A 141 -39.36 -30.39 -18.51
C ASN A 141 -40.79 -29.98 -18.15
N LEU A 142 -41.14 -28.72 -18.45
CA LEU A 142 -42.49 -28.21 -18.24
C LEU A 142 -43.51 -29.02 -19.07
N ASP A 143 -43.05 -29.82 -20.04
CA ASP A 143 -43.88 -30.76 -20.80
C ASP A 143 -44.10 -32.10 -20.06
N SER A 144 -43.36 -32.39 -18.98
CA SER A 144 -43.58 -33.58 -18.15
C SER A 144 -44.58 -33.36 -17.01
N PHE A 145 -45.00 -32.12 -16.75
CA PHE A 145 -45.97 -31.81 -15.70
C PHE A 145 -47.44 -32.04 -16.09
N MET A 146 -47.74 -32.30 -17.37
CA MET A 146 -49.12 -32.57 -17.81
C MET A 146 -49.58 -34.02 -17.61
N SER A 147 -48.72 -34.94 -17.16
CA SER A 147 -49.08 -36.38 -17.10
C SER A 147 -49.21 -36.99 -15.70
N LEU A 148 -49.00 -36.24 -14.61
CA LEU A 148 -49.22 -36.78 -13.27
C LEU A 148 -50.09 -35.85 -12.43
N ASN A 149 -51.33 -36.29 -12.21
CA ASN A 149 -52.27 -35.77 -11.21
C ASN A 149 -51.66 -35.87 -9.80
N HIS A 150 -50.75 -34.96 -9.43
CA HIS A 150 -50.32 -34.81 -8.04
C HIS A 150 -50.49 -33.35 -7.57
N PRO A 151 -51.06 -33.13 -6.37
CA PRO A 151 -51.41 -31.82 -5.88
C PRO A 151 -50.14 -30.99 -5.61
N PHE A 152 -50.20 -29.73 -6.05
CA PHE A 152 -49.22 -28.67 -5.79
C PHE A 152 -48.73 -28.69 -4.34
N SER A 153 -47.53 -29.24 -4.12
CA SER A 153 -46.81 -29.08 -2.86
C SER A 153 -45.75 -28.02 -3.06
N ARG A 154 -46.15 -26.82 -2.65
CA ARG A 154 -45.38 -25.58 -2.58
C ARG A 154 -44.07 -25.83 -1.80
N MET A 155 -42.92 -25.91 -2.48
CA MET A 155 -41.61 -25.91 -1.82
C MET A 155 -41.27 -24.49 -1.36
N THR A 156 -41.87 -24.06 -0.26
CA THR A 156 -41.23 -23.09 0.64
C THR A 156 -40.37 -23.87 1.61
N ASP A 157 -39.21 -24.35 1.13
CA ASP A 157 -38.29 -25.02 2.04
C ASP A 157 -37.39 -23.97 2.71
N ASN A 158 -37.80 -23.58 3.91
CA ASN A 158 -37.10 -22.66 4.81
C ASN A 158 -35.78 -23.23 5.36
N THR A 159 -35.32 -24.39 4.89
CA THR A 159 -34.05 -25.01 5.32
C THR A 159 -32.82 -24.26 4.82
N VAL A 160 -32.82 -23.69 3.61
CA VAL A 160 -31.65 -22.95 3.08
C VAL A 160 -31.41 -21.63 3.82
N LEU A 161 -32.47 -20.99 4.34
CA LEU A 161 -32.34 -19.74 5.09
C LEU A 161 -31.78 -19.95 6.51
N ASN A 162 -31.88 -21.17 7.05
CA ASN A 162 -31.39 -21.49 8.40
C ASN A 162 -29.88 -21.81 8.41
N ASP A 163 -29.31 -22.30 7.32
CA ASP A 163 -27.87 -22.58 7.23
C ASP A 163 -27.01 -21.31 7.08
N LEU A 164 -27.58 -20.21 6.57
CA LEU A 164 -26.90 -18.90 6.50
C LEU A 164 -26.89 -18.14 7.83
N LYS A 165 -27.77 -18.48 8.78
CA LYS A 165 -27.79 -17.84 10.12
C LYS A 165 -26.88 -18.54 11.13
N ASN A 166 -26.52 -19.81 10.90
CA ASN A 166 -25.75 -20.61 11.87
C ASN A 166 -24.24 -20.66 11.61
N ASN A 167 -23.75 -20.19 10.46
CA ASN A 167 -22.31 -20.09 10.20
C ASN A 167 -21.79 -18.68 10.54
N ASN A 168 -21.60 -18.44 11.83
CA ASN A 168 -20.74 -17.38 12.36
C ASN A 168 -19.31 -17.56 11.81
N TYR A 169 -18.97 -16.77 10.78
CA TYR A 169 -17.59 -16.45 10.46
C TYR A 169 -17.34 -15.00 10.90
N ILE A 170 -17.01 -14.87 12.20
CA ILE A 170 -16.20 -13.76 12.74
C ILE A 170 -14.74 -14.11 12.44
#